data_AF-A0A8B9S539-F1
#
_entry.id   AF-A0A8B9S539-F1
#
_cell.length_a   1.000
_cell.length_b   1.000
_cell.length_c   1.000
_cell.angle_alpha   90.00
_cell.angle_beta   90.00
_cell.angle_gamma   90.00
#
_symmetry.space_group_name_H-M   'P 1'
#
loop_
_entity.id
_entity.type
_entity.pdbx_description
1 polymer ?
#
loop_
_entity_poly.entity_id
_entity_poly.type
_entity_poly.pdbx_seq_one_letter_code
_entity_poly.pdbx_strand_id
1 'polypeptide(L)'
;MFRNHYQSMGPKALKFVGELFTDISLYILGSDISVNDMINEFFDSLFPLVYSHLINPGFPDPSVEMTECLRAARRDLKVFGNYPKMMMTQVSKSLQATRVFLQALNLGIEVINTTDHLKFSKDCGRALLKMWYCSHCQGLLLAKPCAGYCGAVMHGCLAGVVEIDNYWREYIRSLEGLAKGMRGIYDMEHVLLNLFSLVRDAVVHVQKNEGKLSTTVSGSHGSLRSSPRKVLKVTRTEQEETLSGRRRELIVKLKSHSSFYSSLPEYVCSHSSAVRNDSLCWNGQEIVER
;
A
#
# COMPACT_ATOMS: atom_id res chain seq x y z
N MET A 1 -16.15 -17.98 2.81
CA MET A 1 -17.54 -17.48 2.74
C MET A 1 -18.39 -18.39 1.85
N PHE A 2 -18.35 -18.31 0.51
CA PHE A 2 -19.27 -19.04 -0.38
C PHE A 2 -19.30 -20.56 -0.14
N ARG A 3 -18.14 -21.24 -0.12
CA ARG A 3 -18.06 -22.69 0.17
C ARG A 3 -18.68 -23.12 1.52
N ASN A 4 -18.83 -22.21 2.50
CA ASN A 4 -19.25 -22.57 3.86
C ASN A 4 -20.71 -22.15 4.14
N HIS A 5 -21.15 -21.02 3.59
CA HIS A 5 -22.49 -20.46 3.84
C HIS A 5 -23.45 -20.58 2.64
N TYR A 6 -22.92 -20.82 1.44
CA TYR A 6 -23.65 -20.88 0.18
C TYR A 6 -23.11 -22.03 -0.68
N GLN A 7 -23.08 -23.24 -0.13
CA GLN A 7 -22.39 -24.41 -0.69
C GLN A 7 -22.73 -24.66 -2.18
N SER A 8 -24.00 -24.54 -2.56
CA SER A 8 -24.49 -24.68 -3.94
C SER A 8 -23.91 -23.65 -4.91
N MET A 9 -23.64 -22.43 -4.44
CA MET A 9 -23.03 -21.34 -5.23
C MET A 9 -21.49 -21.40 -5.23
N GLY A 10 -20.88 -22.16 -4.31
CA GLY A 10 -19.45 -22.16 -4.03
C GLY A 10 -18.53 -22.34 -5.25
N PRO A 11 -18.71 -23.37 -6.10
CA PRO A 11 -17.85 -23.60 -7.26
C PRO A 11 -17.95 -22.50 -8.32
N LYS A 12 -19.19 -22.10 -8.68
CA LYS A 12 -19.45 -21.05 -9.69
C LYS A 12 -18.96 -19.68 -9.20
N ALA A 13 -19.12 -19.38 -7.91
CA ALA A 13 -18.67 -18.11 -7.32
C ALA A 13 -17.15 -17.95 -7.25
N LEU A 14 -16.38 -19.04 -7.24
CA LEU A 14 -14.92 -18.97 -7.12
C LEU A 14 -14.28 -18.22 -8.29
N LYS A 15 -14.83 -18.36 -9.51
CA LYS A 15 -14.32 -17.71 -10.72
C LYS A 15 -14.33 -16.18 -10.60
N PHE A 16 -15.51 -15.57 -10.43
CA PHE A 16 -15.64 -14.11 -10.38
C PHE A 16 -15.10 -13.48 -9.09
N VAL A 17 -14.96 -14.27 -8.01
CA VAL A 17 -14.16 -13.83 -6.84
C VAL A 17 -12.67 -13.77 -7.21
N GLY A 18 -12.14 -14.75 -7.95
CA GLY A 18 -10.75 -14.74 -8.41
C GLY A 18 -10.44 -13.58 -9.37
N GLU A 19 -11.35 -13.32 -10.32
CA GLU A 19 -11.27 -12.18 -11.25
C GLU A 19 -11.21 -10.85 -10.47
N LEU A 20 -12.16 -10.61 -9.55
CA LEU A 20 -12.17 -9.43 -8.67
C LEU A 20 -10.84 -9.21 -7.91
N PHE A 21 -10.25 -10.26 -7.32
CA PHE A 21 -8.98 -10.13 -6.59
C PHE A 21 -7.77 -9.97 -7.53
N THR A 22 -7.85 -10.49 -8.76
CA THR A 22 -6.83 -10.26 -9.81
C THR A 22 -6.83 -8.80 -10.23
N ASP A 23 -8.00 -8.22 -10.49
CA ASP A 23 -8.14 -6.82 -10.88
C ASP A 23 -7.71 -5.84 -9.77
N ILE A 24 -8.06 -6.14 -8.52
CA ILE A 24 -7.54 -5.44 -7.34
C ILE A 24 -5.99 -5.46 -7.33
N SER A 25 -5.39 -6.62 -7.60
CA SER A 25 -3.92 -6.77 -7.61
C SER A 25 -3.29 -5.97 -8.76
N LEU A 26 -3.86 -6.05 -9.96
CA LEU A 26 -3.40 -5.31 -11.14
C LEU A 26 -3.52 -3.78 -10.94
N TYR A 27 -4.58 -3.30 -10.28
CA TYR A 27 -4.74 -1.89 -9.93
C TYR A 27 -3.61 -1.40 -8.99
N ILE A 28 -3.27 -2.20 -7.98
CA ILE A 28 -2.19 -1.89 -7.02
C ILE A 28 -0.83 -1.81 -7.74
N LEU A 29 -0.61 -2.70 -8.70
CA LEU A 29 0.59 -2.75 -9.54
C LEU A 29 0.66 -1.62 -10.59
N GLY A 30 -0.35 -0.75 -10.67
CA GLY A 30 -0.32 0.46 -11.49
C GLY A 30 -1.26 0.46 -12.69
N SER A 31 -1.97 -0.63 -12.96
CA SER A 31 -2.93 -0.72 -14.08
C SER A 31 -4.05 0.31 -13.94
N ASP A 32 -4.58 0.79 -15.07
CA ASP A 32 -5.69 1.75 -15.10
C ASP A 32 -7.04 1.02 -15.15
N ILE A 33 -7.36 0.30 -14.06
CA ILE A 33 -8.60 -0.46 -13.93
C ILE A 33 -9.64 0.36 -13.19
N SER A 34 -10.81 0.52 -13.78
CA SER A 34 -11.95 1.15 -13.14
C SER A 34 -12.50 0.28 -12.00
N VAL A 35 -12.33 0.77 -10.76
CA VAL A 35 -12.92 0.12 -9.57
C VAL A 35 -14.45 0.04 -9.65
N ASN A 36 -15.10 0.97 -10.36
CA ASN A 36 -16.54 0.92 -10.54
C ASN A 36 -16.96 -0.24 -11.44
N ASP A 37 -16.20 -0.52 -12.50
CA ASP A 37 -16.56 -1.55 -13.47
C ASP A 37 -16.24 -2.95 -12.93
N MET A 38 -15.04 -3.13 -12.36
CA MET A 38 -14.65 -4.31 -11.58
C MET A 38 -15.71 -4.75 -10.56
N ILE A 39 -16.24 -3.80 -9.76
CA ILE A 39 -17.28 -4.12 -8.77
C ILE A 39 -18.65 -4.35 -9.44
N ASN A 40 -18.98 -3.65 -10.53
CA ASN A 40 -20.21 -3.93 -11.28
C ASN A 40 -20.19 -5.34 -11.88
N GLU A 41 -19.11 -5.75 -12.53
CA GLU A 41 -18.93 -7.06 -13.16
C GLU A 41 -19.01 -8.21 -12.14
N PHE A 42 -18.44 -8.00 -10.95
CA PHE A 42 -18.62 -8.91 -9.82
C PHE A 42 -20.11 -9.07 -9.44
N PHE A 43 -20.86 -7.98 -9.28
CA PHE A 43 -22.28 -8.05 -8.93
C PHE A 43 -23.19 -8.51 -10.09
N ASP A 44 -22.81 -8.25 -11.34
CA ASP A 44 -23.45 -8.79 -12.54
C ASP A 44 -23.25 -10.31 -12.65
N SER A 45 -22.07 -10.81 -12.29
CA SER A 45 -21.80 -12.26 -12.23
C SER A 45 -22.48 -12.93 -11.03
N LEU A 46 -22.61 -12.22 -9.89
CA LEU A 46 -23.23 -12.73 -8.67
C LEU A 46 -24.75 -12.85 -8.77
N PHE A 47 -25.46 -11.93 -9.44
CA PHE A 47 -26.93 -11.93 -9.40
C PHE A 47 -27.59 -13.16 -10.04
N PRO A 48 -27.24 -13.61 -11.26
CA PRO A 48 -27.83 -14.82 -11.84
C PRO A 48 -27.67 -16.05 -10.95
N LEU A 49 -26.54 -16.16 -10.25
CA LEU A 49 -26.25 -17.23 -9.30
C LEU A 49 -27.10 -17.13 -8.02
N VAL A 50 -27.27 -15.92 -7.47
CA VAL A 50 -28.19 -15.65 -6.35
C VAL A 50 -29.64 -15.94 -6.76
N TYR A 51 -30.04 -15.58 -7.98
CA TYR A 51 -31.37 -15.80 -8.49
C TYR A 51 -31.69 -17.29 -8.61
N SER A 52 -30.86 -18.09 -9.32
CA SER A 52 -31.13 -19.52 -9.52
C SER A 52 -31.08 -20.34 -8.22
N HIS A 53 -30.16 -20.02 -7.30
CA HIS A 53 -29.98 -20.83 -6.09
C HIS A 53 -30.77 -20.35 -4.86
N LEU A 54 -31.20 -19.08 -4.79
CA LEU A 54 -31.86 -18.51 -3.60
C LEU A 54 -33.24 -17.88 -3.85
N ILE A 55 -33.55 -17.46 -5.08
CA ILE A 55 -34.88 -16.90 -5.43
C ILE A 55 -35.75 -17.94 -6.13
N ASN A 56 -35.18 -18.70 -7.07
CA ASN A 56 -35.92 -19.68 -7.86
C ASN A 56 -35.35 -21.12 -7.75
N PRO A 57 -35.16 -21.65 -6.52
CA PRO A 57 -34.53 -22.94 -6.31
C PRO A 57 -35.36 -24.08 -6.91
N GLY A 58 -34.73 -24.92 -7.73
CA GLY A 58 -35.34 -26.11 -8.34
C GLY A 58 -35.71 -25.96 -9.82
N PHE A 59 -35.56 -24.77 -10.39
CA PHE A 59 -35.60 -24.59 -11.85
C PHE A 59 -34.23 -24.94 -12.48
N PRO A 60 -34.19 -25.26 -13.79
CA PRO A 60 -32.94 -25.44 -14.53
C PRO A 60 -32.02 -24.22 -14.40
N ASP A 61 -30.71 -24.42 -14.59
CA ASP A 61 -29.78 -23.31 -14.75
C ASP A 61 -30.29 -22.37 -15.87
N PRO A 62 -30.28 -21.04 -15.66
CA PRO A 62 -30.84 -20.09 -16.61
C PRO A 62 -30.12 -20.18 -17.96
N SER A 63 -30.87 -19.97 -19.06
CA SER A 63 -30.28 -19.89 -20.40
C SER A 63 -29.31 -18.70 -20.52
N VAL A 64 -28.56 -18.62 -21.61
CA VAL A 64 -27.63 -17.50 -21.86
C VAL A 64 -28.41 -16.19 -21.92
N GLU A 65 -29.53 -16.15 -22.65
CA GLU A 65 -30.38 -14.97 -22.78
C GLU A 65 -31.00 -14.57 -21.43
N MET A 66 -31.46 -15.54 -20.63
CA MET A 66 -31.99 -15.27 -19.29
C MET A 66 -30.90 -14.74 -18.35
N THR A 67 -29.67 -15.26 -18.46
CA THR A 67 -28.53 -14.80 -17.66
C THR A 67 -28.16 -13.35 -18.00
N GLU A 68 -28.19 -12.98 -19.28
CA GLU A 68 -27.96 -11.59 -19.73
C GLU A 68 -29.09 -10.64 -19.32
N CYS A 69 -30.35 -11.08 -19.42
CA CYS A 69 -31.51 -10.35 -18.92
C CYS A 69 -31.39 -10.08 -17.41
N LEU A 70 -30.98 -11.08 -16.62
CA LEU A 70 -30.74 -10.92 -15.18
C LEU A 70 -29.62 -9.91 -14.91
N ARG A 71 -28.50 -9.94 -15.65
CA ARG A 71 -27.41 -8.94 -15.54
C ARG A 71 -27.91 -7.51 -15.81
N ALA A 72 -28.74 -7.30 -16.83
CA ALA A 72 -29.34 -5.99 -17.09
C ALA A 72 -30.27 -5.55 -15.93
N ALA A 73 -31.24 -6.40 -15.58
CA ALA A 73 -32.21 -6.13 -14.51
C ALA A 73 -31.57 -5.86 -13.14
N ARG A 74 -30.38 -6.43 -12.88
CA ARG A 74 -29.57 -6.18 -11.67
C ARG A 74 -29.32 -4.69 -11.43
N ARG A 75 -29.04 -3.92 -12.50
CA ARG A 75 -28.79 -2.48 -12.46
C ARG A 75 -30.08 -1.71 -12.22
N ASP A 76 -31.08 -1.92 -13.07
CA ASP A 76 -32.32 -1.14 -13.12
C ASP A 76 -33.18 -1.32 -11.86
N LEU A 77 -33.31 -2.56 -11.39
CA LEU A 77 -34.07 -2.89 -10.18
C LEU A 77 -33.28 -2.65 -8.88
N LYS A 78 -32.01 -2.24 -8.98
CA LYS A 78 -31.08 -2.05 -7.84
C LYS A 78 -31.12 -3.23 -6.86
N VAL A 79 -31.00 -4.44 -7.39
CA VAL A 79 -31.26 -5.70 -6.68
C VAL A 79 -30.53 -5.81 -5.34
N PHE A 80 -29.25 -5.44 -5.31
CA PHE A 80 -28.41 -5.44 -4.10
C PHE A 80 -28.47 -4.12 -3.31
N GLY A 81 -29.51 -3.29 -3.49
CA GLY A 81 -29.66 -2.00 -2.82
C GLY A 81 -28.44 -1.10 -3.00
N ASN A 82 -27.94 -0.52 -1.89
CA ASN A 82 -26.76 0.35 -1.88
C ASN A 82 -25.43 -0.41 -1.75
N TYR A 83 -25.43 -1.73 -1.53
CA TYR A 83 -24.23 -2.50 -1.22
C TYR A 83 -23.14 -2.44 -2.32
N PRO A 84 -23.45 -2.50 -3.63
CA PRO A 84 -22.44 -2.32 -4.68
C PRO A 84 -21.75 -0.96 -4.62
N LYS A 85 -22.51 0.13 -4.43
CA LYS A 85 -21.96 1.49 -4.33
C LYS A 85 -21.13 1.69 -3.05
N MET A 86 -21.53 1.07 -1.94
CA MET A 86 -20.73 1.03 -0.72
C MET A 86 -19.40 0.29 -0.96
N MET A 87 -19.43 -0.84 -1.67
CA MET A 87 -18.24 -1.62 -2.03
C MET A 87 -17.29 -0.83 -2.93
N MET A 88 -17.81 -0.23 -4.01
CA MET A 88 -17.05 0.69 -4.89
C MET A 88 -16.36 1.79 -4.08
N THR A 89 -17.08 2.43 -3.15
CA THR A 89 -16.54 3.53 -2.34
C THR A 89 -15.42 3.08 -1.40
N GLN A 90 -15.59 1.93 -0.72
CA GLN A 90 -14.58 1.40 0.22
C GLN A 90 -13.35 0.88 -0.51
N VAL A 91 -13.54 0.12 -1.59
CA VAL A 91 -12.44 -0.38 -2.43
C VAL A 91 -11.70 0.80 -3.06
N SER A 92 -12.39 1.71 -3.74
CA SER A 92 -11.73 2.87 -4.40
C SER A 92 -10.85 3.68 -3.44
N LYS A 93 -11.36 4.03 -2.26
CA LYS A 93 -10.61 4.82 -1.27
C LYS A 93 -9.40 4.10 -0.70
N SER A 94 -9.53 2.80 -0.41
CA SER A 94 -8.43 2.01 0.14
C SER A 94 -7.37 1.67 -0.91
N LEU A 95 -7.76 1.34 -2.14
CA LEU A 95 -6.83 1.11 -3.24
C LEU A 95 -6.05 2.39 -3.61
N GLN A 96 -6.74 3.55 -3.67
CA GLN A 96 -6.08 4.86 -3.90
C GLN A 96 -5.05 5.17 -2.81
N ALA A 97 -5.41 5.03 -1.53
CA ALA A 97 -4.50 5.30 -0.42
C ALA A 97 -3.27 4.38 -0.47
N THR A 98 -3.44 3.08 -0.74
CA THR A 98 -2.31 2.17 -0.90
C THR A 98 -1.46 2.46 -2.14
N ARG A 99 -2.06 2.83 -3.28
CA ARG A 99 -1.30 3.19 -4.49
C ARG A 99 -0.41 4.40 -4.26
N VAL A 100 -0.93 5.46 -3.64
CA VAL A 100 -0.13 6.65 -3.25
C VAL A 100 0.97 6.27 -2.25
N PHE A 101 0.68 5.40 -1.28
CA PHE A 101 1.67 4.93 -0.31
C PHE A 101 2.82 4.16 -0.97
N LEU A 102 2.53 3.25 -1.89
CA LEU A 102 3.54 2.49 -2.65
C LEU A 102 4.34 3.39 -3.60
N GLN A 103 3.69 4.34 -4.27
CA GLN A 103 4.36 5.34 -5.11
C GLN A 103 5.33 6.21 -4.30
N ALA A 104 4.92 6.64 -3.10
CA ALA A 104 5.79 7.39 -2.20
C ALA A 104 7.00 6.55 -1.75
N LEU A 105 6.81 5.27 -1.40
CA LEU A 105 7.93 4.37 -1.08
C LEU A 105 8.91 4.21 -2.25
N ASN A 106 8.41 4.04 -3.48
CA ASN A 106 9.25 3.94 -4.68
C ASN A 106 10.06 5.22 -4.92
N LEU A 107 9.47 6.40 -4.73
CA LEU A 107 10.19 7.68 -4.78
C LEU A 107 11.30 7.74 -3.72
N GLY A 108 11.04 7.25 -2.50
CA GLY A 108 12.07 7.14 -1.46
C GLY A 108 13.25 6.24 -1.85
N ILE A 109 12.97 5.13 -2.53
CA ILE A 109 14.00 4.21 -3.07
C ILE A 109 14.80 4.91 -4.19
N GLU A 110 14.13 5.62 -5.10
CA GLU A 110 14.76 6.35 -6.20
C GLU A 110 15.70 7.46 -5.69
N VAL A 111 15.28 8.22 -4.67
CA VAL A 111 16.12 9.23 -4.01
C VAL A 111 17.35 8.59 -3.39
N ILE A 112 17.20 7.50 -2.62
CA ILE A 112 18.33 6.77 -2.02
C ILE A 112 19.31 6.29 -3.10
N ASN A 113 18.83 5.57 -4.12
CA ASN A 113 19.67 5.04 -5.20
C ASN A 113 20.39 6.15 -5.98
N THR A 114 19.73 7.28 -6.20
CA THR A 114 20.35 8.46 -6.84
C THR A 114 21.46 9.04 -5.98
N THR A 115 21.27 9.10 -4.65
CA THR A 115 22.30 9.58 -3.71
C THR A 115 23.42 8.57 -3.44
N ASP A 116 23.21 7.27 -3.66
CA ASP A 116 24.28 6.26 -3.53
C ASP A 116 25.32 6.39 -4.66
N HIS A 117 24.90 6.80 -5.85
CA HIS A 117 25.76 6.91 -7.04
C HIS A 117 26.37 8.30 -7.27
N LEU A 118 26.50 9.09 -6.21
CA LEU A 118 27.08 10.44 -6.28
C LEU A 118 28.56 10.43 -6.68
N LYS A 119 28.91 11.37 -7.56
CA LYS A 119 30.28 11.57 -8.04
C LYS A 119 30.89 12.81 -7.40
N PHE A 120 31.92 12.62 -6.59
CA PHE A 120 32.69 13.72 -6.03
C PHE A 120 33.36 14.57 -7.11
N SER A 121 33.37 15.88 -6.92
CA SER A 121 34.08 16.81 -7.81
C SER A 121 35.60 16.61 -7.70
N LYS A 122 36.34 17.09 -8.71
CA LYS A 122 37.82 17.12 -8.65
C LYS A 122 38.31 17.92 -7.44
N ASP A 123 37.57 18.95 -7.03
CA ASP A 123 37.92 19.80 -5.89
C ASP A 123 37.72 19.08 -4.56
N CYS A 124 36.61 18.36 -4.40
CA CYS A 124 36.41 17.45 -3.28
C CYS A 124 37.52 16.37 -3.23
N GLY A 125 37.87 15.76 -4.37
CA GLY A 125 38.97 14.80 -4.45
C GLY A 125 40.32 15.39 -3.96
N ARG A 126 40.63 16.64 -4.34
CA ARG A 126 41.81 17.37 -3.85
C ARG A 126 41.73 17.66 -2.35
N ALA A 127 40.57 18.07 -1.84
CA ALA A 127 40.35 18.35 -0.42
C ALA A 127 40.48 17.09 0.45
N LEU A 128 39.88 15.98 0.02
CA LEU A 128 40.00 14.67 0.68
C LEU A 128 41.45 14.18 0.69
N LEU A 129 42.18 14.28 -0.43
CA LEU A 129 43.60 13.92 -0.48
C LEU A 129 44.44 14.76 0.51
N LYS A 130 44.19 16.07 0.55
CA LYS A 130 44.85 17.00 1.49
C LYS A 130 44.54 16.68 2.96
N MET A 131 43.31 16.25 3.24
CA MET A 131 42.86 15.89 4.58
C MET A 131 43.45 14.56 5.08
N TRP A 132 43.53 13.55 4.21
CA TRP A 132 43.90 12.18 4.59
C TRP A 132 45.38 11.84 4.44
N TYR A 133 46.09 12.45 3.49
CA TYR A 133 47.40 11.95 3.06
C TYR A 133 48.51 13.01 2.96
N CYS A 134 48.19 14.32 2.87
CA CYS A 134 49.25 15.34 2.75
C CYS A 134 50.17 15.43 3.99
N SER A 135 49.69 15.10 5.19
CA SER A 135 50.54 14.98 6.38
C SER A 135 51.63 13.91 6.20
N HIS A 136 51.29 12.77 5.59
CA HIS A 136 52.24 11.69 5.32
C HIS A 136 53.34 12.12 4.34
N CYS A 137 52.98 12.92 3.32
CA CYS A 137 53.94 13.51 2.38
C CYS A 137 54.90 14.51 3.05
N GLN A 138 54.54 15.05 4.22
CA GLN A 138 55.39 15.90 5.06
C GLN A 138 56.14 15.11 6.15
N GLY A 139 56.07 13.77 6.14
CA GLY A 139 56.71 12.88 7.14
C GLY A 139 55.87 12.64 8.41
N LEU A 140 54.67 13.22 8.51
CA LEU A 140 53.80 13.15 9.68
C LEU A 140 52.85 11.94 9.61
N LEU A 141 53.41 10.72 9.58
CA LEU A 141 52.70 9.45 9.32
C LEU A 141 51.63 9.05 10.36
N LEU A 142 51.61 9.69 11.53
CA LEU A 142 50.64 9.42 12.60
C LEU A 142 49.61 10.56 12.76
N ALA A 143 49.72 11.62 11.97
CA ALA A 143 48.89 12.81 12.09
C ALA A 143 47.50 12.58 11.50
N LYS A 144 46.50 12.61 12.38
CA LYS A 144 45.07 12.47 12.05
C LYS A 144 44.42 13.84 11.88
N PRO A 145 43.45 14.01 10.95
CA PRO A 145 42.78 15.28 10.75
C PRO A 145 41.97 15.71 11.99
N CYS A 146 41.97 17.01 12.28
CA CYS A 146 41.11 17.61 13.28
C CYS A 146 39.64 17.39 12.92
N ALA A 147 38.76 17.06 13.89
CA ALA A 147 37.34 16.84 13.62
C ALA A 147 36.65 18.05 12.94
N GLY A 148 37.00 19.28 13.31
CA GLY A 148 36.47 20.50 12.69
C GLY A 148 36.90 20.65 11.21
N TYR A 149 38.16 20.38 10.90
CA TYR A 149 38.65 20.35 9.51
C TYR A 149 37.98 19.25 8.70
N CYS A 150 37.81 18.06 9.30
CA CYS A 150 37.08 16.96 8.68
C CYS A 150 35.63 17.34 8.36
N GLY A 151 34.92 17.94 9.33
CA GLY A 151 33.57 18.45 9.13
C GLY A 151 33.51 19.44 7.96
N ALA A 152 34.38 20.45 7.92
CA ALA A 152 34.41 21.45 6.86
C ALA A 152 34.64 20.84 5.46
N VAL A 153 35.58 19.90 5.32
CA VAL A 153 35.84 19.20 4.04
C VAL A 153 34.65 18.33 3.65
N MET A 154 34.08 17.57 4.59
CA MET A 154 32.96 16.67 4.29
C MET A 154 31.67 17.42 3.97
N HIS A 155 31.36 18.53 4.67
CA HIS A 155 30.23 19.41 4.34
C HIS A 155 30.40 20.03 2.95
N GLY A 156 31.61 20.48 2.58
CA GLY A 156 31.90 20.95 1.21
C GLY A 156 31.76 19.87 0.14
N CYS A 157 32.23 18.66 0.41
CA CYS A 157 32.12 17.50 -0.48
C CYS A 157 30.67 16.99 -0.66
N LEU A 158 29.83 17.14 0.36
CA LEU A 158 28.46 16.60 0.42
C LEU A 158 27.39 17.69 0.35
N ALA A 159 27.72 18.93 -0.02
CA ALA A 159 26.80 20.08 0.01
C ALA A 159 25.45 19.80 -0.68
N GLY A 160 25.47 19.32 -1.93
CA GLY A 160 24.26 18.96 -2.68
C GLY A 160 23.49 17.75 -2.13
N VAL A 161 24.07 16.99 -1.19
CA VAL A 161 23.41 15.91 -0.45
C VAL A 161 22.72 16.46 0.80
N VAL A 162 23.40 17.36 1.51
CA VAL A 162 22.85 18.04 2.69
C VAL A 162 21.66 18.91 2.31
N GLU A 163 21.64 19.50 1.11
CA GLU A 163 20.48 20.21 0.55
C GLU A 163 19.21 19.32 0.47
N ILE A 164 19.36 18.01 0.25
CA ILE A 164 18.24 17.04 0.16
C ILE A 164 17.62 16.78 1.54
N ASP A 165 18.36 16.98 2.64
CA ASP A 165 17.93 16.60 4.00
C ASP A 165 16.58 17.22 4.41
N ASN A 166 16.34 18.49 4.05
CA ASN A 166 15.07 19.16 4.33
C ASN A 166 13.89 18.47 3.62
N TYR A 167 14.06 18.13 2.34
CA TYR A 167 13.06 17.42 1.55
C TYR A 167 12.87 15.98 2.02
N TRP A 168 13.95 15.30 2.43
CA TRP A 168 13.91 13.95 2.99
C TRP A 168 13.14 13.87 4.31
N ARG A 169 13.36 14.83 5.21
CA ARG A 169 12.61 14.97 6.47
C ARG A 169 11.13 15.21 6.24
N GLU A 170 10.79 16.09 5.29
CA GLU A 170 9.39 16.34 4.94
C GLU A 170 8.74 15.12 4.26
N TYR A 171 9.44 14.45 3.35
CA TYR A 171 8.99 13.19 2.75
C TYR A 171 8.65 12.14 3.81
N ILE A 172 9.54 11.88 4.78
CA ILE A 172 9.29 10.92 5.87
C ILE A 172 8.11 11.37 6.76
N ARG A 173 7.99 12.66 7.05
CA ARG A 173 6.88 13.23 7.84
C ARG A 173 5.53 13.06 7.12
N SER A 174 5.49 13.37 5.83
CA SER A 174 4.32 13.22 4.96
C SER A 174 3.93 11.74 4.78
N LEU A 175 4.91 10.85 4.60
CA LEU A 175 4.69 9.40 4.53
C LEU A 175 4.17 8.82 5.86
N GLU A 176 4.68 9.29 7.01
CA GLU A 176 4.12 8.96 8.33
C GLU A 176 2.67 9.44 8.47
N GLY A 177 2.36 10.65 7.99
CA GLY A 177 1.00 11.20 7.97
C GLY A 177 0.04 10.32 7.16
N LEU A 178 0.43 9.96 5.94
CA LEU A 178 -0.31 9.05 5.07
C LEU A 178 -0.54 7.68 5.74
N ALA A 179 0.53 7.05 6.23
CA ALA A 179 0.45 5.73 6.88
C ALA A 179 -0.42 5.73 8.15
N LYS A 180 -0.47 6.85 8.89
CA LYS A 180 -1.38 7.06 10.03
C LYS A 180 -2.84 7.24 9.58
N GLY A 181 -3.07 7.89 8.43
CA GLY A 181 -4.38 8.12 7.84
C GLY A 181 -5.01 6.88 7.20
N MET A 182 -4.20 5.92 6.75
CA MET A 182 -4.65 4.60 6.29
C MET A 182 -5.29 3.79 7.44
N ARG A 183 -6.58 4.02 7.66
CA ARG A 183 -7.45 3.33 8.64
C ARG A 183 -8.87 3.19 8.08
N GLY A 184 -9.60 2.17 8.53
CA GLY A 184 -11.00 1.97 8.14
C GLY A 184 -11.13 1.86 6.62
N ILE A 185 -11.95 2.73 6.00
CA ILE A 185 -12.17 2.76 4.54
C ILE A 185 -10.94 3.15 3.71
N TYR A 186 -9.85 3.61 4.34
CA TYR A 186 -8.58 3.91 3.69
C TYR A 186 -7.50 2.84 3.97
N ASP A 187 -7.82 1.79 4.73
CA ASP A 187 -6.92 0.65 4.95
C ASP A 187 -7.39 -0.55 4.13
N MET A 188 -6.60 -0.92 3.12
CA MET A 188 -6.93 -2.01 2.20
C MET A 188 -7.14 -3.33 2.92
N GLU A 189 -6.30 -3.67 3.90
CA GLU A 189 -6.44 -4.88 4.70
C GLU A 189 -7.82 -4.94 5.38
N HIS A 190 -8.23 -3.85 6.02
CA HIS A 190 -9.54 -3.74 6.65
C HIS A 190 -10.70 -3.87 5.65
N VAL A 191 -10.61 -3.21 4.50
CA VAL A 191 -11.65 -3.27 3.45
C VAL A 191 -11.75 -4.67 2.85
N LEU A 192 -10.64 -5.25 2.41
CA LEU A 192 -10.60 -6.57 1.77
C LEU A 192 -11.08 -7.67 2.72
N LEU A 193 -10.64 -7.65 3.98
CA LEU A 193 -11.13 -8.59 5.01
C LEU A 193 -12.62 -8.39 5.32
N ASN A 194 -13.20 -7.21 5.09
CA ASN A 194 -14.64 -6.96 5.31
C ASN A 194 -15.52 -7.23 4.07
N LEU A 195 -14.95 -7.39 2.86
CA LEU A 195 -15.73 -7.59 1.63
C LEU A 195 -16.68 -8.78 1.72
N PHE A 196 -16.26 -9.90 2.34
CA PHE A 196 -17.13 -11.07 2.49
C PHE A 196 -18.39 -10.76 3.31
N SER A 197 -18.28 -9.86 4.28
CA SER A 197 -19.37 -9.41 5.15
C SER A 197 -20.35 -8.56 4.34
N LEU A 198 -19.81 -7.60 3.58
CA LEU A 198 -20.58 -6.71 2.71
C LEU A 198 -21.33 -7.49 1.62
N VAL A 199 -20.70 -8.49 0.99
CA VAL A 199 -21.33 -9.37 -0.01
C VAL A 199 -22.40 -10.27 0.62
N ARG A 200 -22.16 -10.84 1.82
CA ARG A 200 -23.19 -11.61 2.55
C ARG A 200 -24.42 -10.75 2.83
N ASP A 201 -24.21 -9.53 3.32
CA ASP A 201 -25.30 -8.63 3.71
C ASP A 201 -26.07 -8.12 2.47
N ALA A 202 -25.39 -7.96 1.33
CA ALA A 202 -26.02 -7.74 0.03
C ALA A 202 -26.91 -8.92 -0.41
N VAL A 203 -26.43 -10.17 -0.29
CA VAL A 203 -27.24 -11.37 -0.61
C VAL A 203 -28.47 -11.48 0.32
N VAL A 204 -28.30 -11.22 1.61
CA VAL A 204 -29.42 -11.17 2.58
C VAL A 204 -30.43 -10.07 2.23
N HIS A 205 -29.98 -8.93 1.69
CA HIS A 205 -30.87 -7.88 1.19
C HIS A 205 -31.72 -8.36 0.00
N VAL A 206 -31.14 -9.12 -0.92
CA VAL A 206 -31.88 -9.73 -2.04
C VAL A 206 -32.95 -10.69 -1.52
N GLN A 207 -32.59 -11.62 -0.63
CA GLN A 207 -33.53 -12.59 -0.04
C GLN A 207 -34.69 -11.90 0.68
N LYS A 208 -34.45 -10.79 1.40
CA LYS A 208 -35.51 -10.02 2.07
C LYS A 208 -36.47 -9.31 1.11
N ASN A 209 -36.06 -9.06 -0.13
CA ASN A 209 -36.87 -8.40 -1.15
C ASN A 209 -37.36 -9.36 -2.25
N GLU A 210 -37.15 -10.67 -2.08
CA GLU A 210 -37.46 -11.73 -3.03
C GLU A 210 -38.87 -11.60 -3.61
N GLY A 211 -39.90 -11.41 -2.76
CA GLY A 211 -41.29 -11.31 -3.20
C GLY A 211 -41.57 -10.16 -4.17
N LYS A 212 -40.84 -9.04 -4.08
CA LYS A 212 -40.94 -7.92 -5.03
C LYS A 212 -40.13 -8.18 -6.30
N LEU A 213 -39.00 -8.89 -6.16
CA LEU A 213 -38.13 -9.19 -7.29
C LEU A 213 -38.70 -10.29 -8.18
N SER A 214 -39.28 -11.33 -7.58
CA SER A 214 -40.04 -12.36 -8.28
C SER A 214 -41.21 -11.73 -9.04
N THR A 215 -42.08 -10.90 -8.44
CA THR A 215 -43.19 -10.30 -9.21
C THR A 215 -42.74 -9.40 -10.35
N THR A 216 -41.59 -8.72 -10.22
CA THR A 216 -41.08 -7.80 -11.26
C THR A 216 -40.36 -8.52 -12.39
N VAL A 217 -39.58 -9.58 -12.09
CA VAL A 217 -38.89 -10.40 -13.11
C VAL A 217 -39.86 -11.40 -13.75
N SER A 218 -40.71 -12.05 -12.94
CA SER A 218 -41.75 -12.99 -13.37
C SER A 218 -42.97 -12.34 -14.01
N GLY A 219 -43.06 -11.00 -14.03
CA GLY A 219 -43.94 -10.26 -14.92
C GLY A 219 -43.65 -10.56 -16.41
N SER A 220 -42.48 -11.14 -16.70
CA SER A 220 -42.14 -11.75 -17.99
C SER A 220 -42.48 -13.26 -18.01
N HIS A 221 -42.10 -14.03 -16.98
CA HIS A 221 -42.42 -15.47 -16.85
C HIS A 221 -42.45 -16.01 -15.38
N GLY A 222 -43.56 -16.63 -14.96
CA GLY A 222 -43.61 -17.77 -14.00
C GLY A 222 -43.41 -17.53 -12.48
N SER A 223 -44.23 -18.17 -11.62
CA SER A 223 -44.26 -17.95 -10.15
C SER A 223 -44.58 -19.26 -9.38
N LEU A 224 -44.32 -19.48 -8.08
CA LEU A 224 -43.68 -18.68 -7.00
C LEU A 224 -43.46 -19.59 -5.75
N ARG A 225 -42.54 -19.23 -4.82
CA ARG A 225 -42.51 -19.47 -3.33
C ARG A 225 -41.18 -20.02 -2.76
N SER A 226 -40.71 -19.42 -1.65
CA SER A 226 -39.57 -19.87 -0.83
C SER A 226 -39.91 -20.05 0.66
N SER A 227 -38.99 -20.62 1.46
CA SER A 227 -39.17 -20.94 2.89
C SER A 227 -37.90 -20.61 3.72
N PRO A 228 -37.99 -20.05 4.95
CA PRO A 228 -36.85 -19.38 5.59
C PRO A 228 -36.07 -20.25 6.59
N ARG A 229 -34.73 -20.18 6.59
CA ARG A 229 -33.85 -20.63 7.70
C ARG A 229 -32.66 -19.69 7.99
N LYS A 230 -32.03 -19.95 9.15
CA LYS A 230 -31.45 -18.96 10.07
C LYS A 230 -30.00 -18.54 9.76
N VAL A 231 -29.67 -17.31 10.17
CA VAL A 231 -28.30 -16.76 10.22
C VAL A 231 -27.65 -17.05 11.57
N LEU A 232 -26.37 -17.42 11.60
CA LEU A 232 -25.53 -17.34 12.80
C LEU A 232 -24.06 -17.03 12.46
N LYS A 233 -23.32 -16.55 13.47
CA LYS A 233 -22.13 -15.69 13.34
C LYS A 233 -20.86 -16.42 12.89
N VAL A 234 -19.96 -15.66 12.26
CA VAL A 234 -18.62 -16.06 11.85
C VAL A 234 -17.62 -15.88 13.01
N THR A 235 -16.71 -16.84 13.17
CA THR A 235 -15.65 -16.87 14.19
C THR A 235 -14.49 -15.93 13.84
N ARG A 236 -13.80 -15.39 14.84
CA ARG A 236 -12.55 -14.61 14.67
C ARG A 236 -11.40 -15.52 14.24
N THR A 237 -10.61 -15.07 13.28
CA THR A 237 -9.29 -15.64 12.95
C THR A 237 -8.21 -15.12 13.92
N GLU A 238 -7.13 -15.88 14.05
CA GLU A 238 -6.03 -15.65 14.99
C GLU A 238 -5.00 -14.61 14.47
N GLN A 239 -3.97 -14.39 15.27
CA GLN A 239 -3.10 -13.20 15.23
C GLN A 239 -1.93 -13.34 14.24
N GLU A 240 -2.25 -13.40 12.95
CA GLU A 240 -1.26 -13.31 11.87
C GLU A 240 -0.63 -11.89 11.78
N GLU A 241 0.55 -11.79 11.15
CA GLU A 241 1.20 -10.49 10.90
C GLU A 241 0.38 -9.63 9.92
N THR A 242 -0.29 -8.62 10.48
CA THR A 242 -1.08 -7.67 9.68
C THR A 242 -0.22 -6.76 8.79
N LEU A 243 -0.75 -6.43 7.61
CA LEU A 243 -0.19 -5.40 6.72
C LEU A 243 -0.11 -4.04 7.41
N SER A 244 -1.11 -3.71 8.24
CA SER A 244 -1.13 -2.52 9.10
C SER A 244 0.02 -2.50 10.12
N GLY A 245 0.39 -3.67 10.65
CA GLY A 245 1.56 -3.88 11.52
C GLY A 245 2.87 -3.63 10.79
N ARG A 246 3.10 -4.32 9.68
CA ARG A 246 4.30 -4.15 8.83
C ARG A 246 4.46 -2.71 8.32
N ARG A 247 3.36 -2.06 7.92
CA ARG A 247 3.32 -0.63 7.54
C ARG A 247 3.79 0.26 8.68
N ARG A 248 3.35 0.01 9.92
CA ARG A 248 3.76 0.79 11.10
C ARG A 248 5.24 0.60 11.43
N GLU A 249 5.73 -0.63 11.40
CA GLU A 249 7.14 -0.95 11.67
C GLU A 249 8.08 -0.28 10.66
N LEU A 250 7.75 -0.35 9.36
CA LEU A 250 8.48 0.33 8.30
C LEU A 250 8.61 1.84 8.55
N ILE A 251 7.51 2.50 8.94
CA ILE A 251 7.52 3.94 9.26
C ILE A 251 8.39 4.25 10.47
N VAL A 252 8.38 3.42 11.52
CA VAL A 252 9.28 3.58 12.68
C VAL A 252 10.75 3.47 12.24
N LYS A 253 11.08 2.49 11.40
CA LYS A 253 12.44 2.30 10.84
C LYS A 253 12.87 3.45 9.90
N LEU A 254 11.97 3.99 9.08
CA LEU A 254 12.28 5.14 8.23
C LEU A 254 12.52 6.40 9.07
N LYS A 255 11.75 6.62 10.14
CA LYS A 255 11.90 7.79 11.02
C LYS A 255 13.25 7.87 11.73
N SER A 256 13.84 6.74 12.14
CA SER A 256 15.18 6.75 12.73
C SER A 256 16.27 7.17 11.75
N HIS A 257 15.98 7.17 10.44
CA HIS A 257 16.87 7.62 9.37
C HIS A 257 16.45 8.99 8.78
N SER A 258 15.58 9.74 9.47
CA SER A 258 15.13 11.06 9.02
C SER A 258 16.23 12.12 8.99
N SER A 259 17.33 11.95 9.73
CA SER A 259 18.51 12.81 9.70
C SER A 259 19.67 12.22 8.88
N PHE A 260 19.42 11.21 8.04
CA PHE A 260 20.48 10.49 7.34
C PHE A 260 21.42 11.43 6.60
N TYR A 261 20.91 12.22 5.65
CA TYR A 261 21.71 13.09 4.79
C TYR A 261 22.46 14.19 5.55
N SER A 262 21.81 14.87 6.49
CA SER A 262 22.48 15.87 7.36
C SER A 262 23.55 15.27 8.27
N SER A 263 23.46 13.98 8.62
CA SER A 263 24.43 13.31 9.50
C SER A 263 25.63 12.68 8.79
N LEU A 264 25.62 12.60 7.44
CA LEU A 264 26.68 11.95 6.67
C LEU A 264 28.08 12.56 6.91
N PRO A 265 28.28 13.89 6.96
CA PRO A 265 29.58 14.49 7.22
C PRO A 265 30.17 14.05 8.57
N GLU A 266 29.37 14.16 9.64
CA GLU A 266 29.76 13.75 10.99
C GLU A 266 29.95 12.24 11.09
N TYR A 267 29.13 11.44 10.41
CA TYR A 267 29.24 9.98 10.38
C TYR A 267 30.58 9.53 9.76
N VAL A 268 30.96 10.11 8.60
CA VAL A 268 32.25 9.84 7.97
C VAL A 268 33.38 10.23 8.90
N CYS A 269 33.36 11.46 9.46
CA CYS A 269 34.37 11.93 10.40
C CYS A 269 34.36 11.19 11.76
N SER A 270 33.32 10.41 12.08
CA SER A 270 33.31 9.49 13.23
C SER A 270 34.19 8.28 12.98
N HIS A 271 34.04 7.67 11.80
CA HIS A 271 34.60 6.35 11.48
C HIS A 271 36.00 6.44 10.88
N SER A 272 36.34 7.56 10.25
CA SER A 272 37.63 7.79 9.59
C SER A 272 38.78 8.19 10.53
N SER A 273 38.65 7.93 11.84
CA SER A 273 39.68 8.22 12.86
C SER A 273 40.09 9.69 13.01
N ALA A 274 39.23 10.65 12.65
CA ALA A 274 39.48 12.07 12.94
C ALA A 274 39.54 12.35 14.45
N VAL A 275 40.40 13.28 14.87
CA VAL A 275 40.66 13.57 16.29
C VAL A 275 39.50 14.36 16.91
N ARG A 276 38.87 13.79 17.95
CA ARG A 276 37.67 14.34 18.61
C ARG A 276 37.91 15.02 19.96
N ASN A 277 39.05 14.79 20.61
CA ASN A 277 39.41 15.31 21.94
C ASN A 277 40.87 15.75 21.99
N ASP A 278 41.20 16.57 22.99
CA ASP A 278 42.42 17.38 23.14
C ASP A 278 43.72 16.61 22.88
N SER A 279 44.16 16.70 21.64
CA SER A 279 45.42 16.17 21.15
C SER A 279 45.76 16.84 19.83
N LEU A 280 47.06 16.97 19.59
CA LEU A 280 47.65 17.54 18.39
C LEU A 280 47.06 16.91 17.11
N CYS A 281 46.49 17.72 16.21
CA CYS A 281 45.77 17.25 15.03
C CYS A 281 46.14 18.02 13.75
N TRP A 282 45.91 17.39 12.60
CA TRP A 282 46.21 17.95 11.28
C TRP A 282 45.09 18.88 10.79
N ASN A 283 45.42 20.15 10.53
CA ASN A 283 44.49 21.16 10.00
C ASN A 283 44.52 21.29 8.46
N GLY A 284 45.34 20.50 7.77
CA GLY A 284 45.58 20.60 6.33
C GLY A 284 46.86 21.35 5.94
N GLN A 285 47.58 21.95 6.89
CA GLN A 285 48.86 22.63 6.65
C GLN A 285 49.94 22.20 7.64
N GLU A 286 49.58 22.08 8.91
CA GLU A 286 50.47 21.72 10.02
C GLU A 286 49.72 20.96 11.13
N ILE A 287 50.43 20.68 12.22
CA ILE A 287 49.89 20.10 13.43
C ILE A 287 49.57 21.23 14.42
N VAL A 288 48.32 21.29 14.86
CA VAL A 288 47.83 22.30 15.80
C VAL A 288 47.28 21.65 17.06
N GLU A 289 47.35 22.38 18.18
CA GLU A 289 46.42 22.17 19.29
C GLU A 289 45.02 22.64 18.86
N ARG A 290 44.00 22.08 19.48
CA ARG A 290 42.62 22.02 18.98
C ARG A 290 41.91 23.37 18.91
#